data_AF-A0A3D4LK99-F1
#
_entry.id   AF-A0A3D4LK99-F1
#
_cell.length_a   1.000
_cell.length_b   1.000
_cell.length_c   1.000
_cell.angle_alpha   90.00
_cell.angle_beta   90.00
_cell.angle_gamma   90.00
#
_symmetry.space_group_name_H-M   'P 1'
#
loop_
_entity.id
_entity.type
_entity.pdbx_description
1 polymer ?
#
loop_
_entity_poly.entity_id
_entity_poly.type
_entity_poly.pdbx_seq_one_letter_code
_entity_poly.pdbx_strand_id
1 'polypeptide(L)'
;MNMKKISHEINLQRWTQIVEECRNSGQTAASWCAERDINIKTYYYWQRKVCNAVCKELAIADNNVEQSPAFAEVILPGRKTSEIAITISLNNISLQIHNGADDSVISQTLRVLKGI
;
A
#
# COMPACT_ATOMS: atom_id res chain seq x y z
N MET A 1 -31.56 -16.59 25.21
CA MET A 1 -31.47 -15.69 24.03
C MET A 1 -31.36 -14.25 24.50
N ASN A 2 -30.40 -13.47 24.00
CA ASN A 2 -30.10 -12.13 24.52
C ASN A 2 -30.74 -11.04 23.63
N MET A 3 -31.73 -10.30 24.15
CA MET A 3 -32.52 -9.32 23.40
C MET A 3 -31.68 -8.21 22.74
N LYS A 4 -30.50 -7.89 23.30
CA LYS A 4 -29.56 -6.93 22.71
C LYS A 4 -28.93 -7.43 21.41
N LYS A 5 -28.73 -8.75 21.27
CA LYS A 5 -28.19 -9.35 20.03
C LYS A 5 -29.20 -9.30 18.89
N ILE A 6 -30.47 -9.60 19.20
CA ILE A 6 -31.58 -9.54 18.22
C ILE A 6 -31.74 -8.11 17.69
N SER A 7 -31.68 -7.10 18.57
CA SER A 7 -31.74 -5.70 18.14
C SER A 7 -30.55 -5.30 17.26
N HIS A 8 -29.36 -5.84 17.53
CA HIS A 8 -28.18 -5.57 16.71
C HIS A 8 -28.31 -6.13 15.29
N GLU A 9 -28.76 -7.38 15.15
CA GLU A 9 -28.95 -8.05 13.85
C GLU A 9 -30.04 -7.35 13.01
N ILE A 10 -31.17 -6.99 13.63
CA ILE A 10 -32.25 -6.25 12.95
C ILE A 10 -31.76 -4.88 12.46
N ASN A 11 -31.00 -4.16 13.29
CA ASN A 11 -30.45 -2.87 12.89
C ASN A 11 -29.42 -3.02 11.78
N LEU A 12 -28.56 -4.02 11.84
CA LEU A 12 -27.57 -4.29 10.80
C LEU A 12 -28.24 -4.57 9.45
N GLN A 13 -29.30 -5.39 9.43
CA GLN A 13 -30.06 -5.67 8.21
C GLN A 13 -30.66 -4.39 7.60
N ARG A 14 -31.25 -3.52 8.43
CA ARG A 14 -31.78 -2.22 7.98
C ARG A 14 -30.68 -1.32 7.41
N TRP A 15 -29.54 -1.26 8.09
CA TRP A 15 -28.39 -0.46 7.63
C TRP A 15 -27.84 -0.98 6.30
N THR A 16 -27.78 -2.30 6.11
CA THR A 16 -27.37 -2.91 4.84
C THR A 16 -28.27 -2.46 3.70
N GLN A 17 -29.59 -2.53 3.87
CA GLN A 17 -30.55 -2.10 2.85
C GLN A 17 -30.35 -0.62 2.46
N ILE A 18 -30.23 0.26 3.45
CA ILE A 18 -30.00 1.70 3.25
C ILE A 18 -28.70 1.94 2.46
N VAL A 19 -27.62 1.24 2.81
CA VAL A 19 -26.31 1.38 2.14
C VAL A 19 -26.36 0.84 0.71
N GLU A 20 -27.05 -0.27 0.47
CA GLU A 20 -27.25 -0.83 -0.88
C GLU A 20 -28.08 0.11 -1.77
N GLU A 21 -29.19 0.62 -1.27
CA GLU A 21 -30.01 1.61 -1.98
C GLU A 21 -29.20 2.86 -2.35
N CYS A 22 -28.40 3.38 -1.40
CA CYS A 22 -27.52 4.51 -1.68
C CYS A 22 -26.49 4.19 -2.78
N ARG A 23 -25.86 3.01 -2.76
CA ARG A 23 -24.87 2.61 -3.78
C ARG A 23 -25.51 2.38 -5.14
N ASN A 24 -26.68 1.78 -5.18
CA ASN A 24 -27.42 1.50 -6.41
C ASN A 24 -28.08 2.74 -7.01
N SER A 25 -28.26 3.81 -6.24
CA SER A 25 -28.82 5.06 -6.72
C SER A 25 -27.92 5.81 -7.72
N GLY A 26 -26.62 5.49 -7.76
CA GLY A 26 -25.62 6.23 -8.56
C GLY A 26 -25.34 7.66 -8.06
N GLN A 27 -25.99 8.08 -6.97
CA GLN A 27 -25.79 9.39 -6.38
C GLN A 27 -24.62 9.40 -5.39
N THR A 28 -24.17 10.61 -5.02
CA THR A 28 -23.28 10.77 -3.87
C THR A 28 -24.04 10.46 -2.57
N ALA A 29 -23.34 9.93 -1.56
CA ALA A 29 -23.95 9.68 -0.26
C ALA A 29 -24.58 10.95 0.35
N ALA A 30 -23.95 12.11 0.14
CA ALA A 30 -24.46 13.38 0.65
C ALA A 30 -25.80 13.78 0.02
N SER A 31 -25.94 13.70 -1.31
CA SER A 31 -27.20 14.03 -2.00
C SER A 31 -28.30 13.02 -1.67
N TRP A 32 -27.98 11.72 -1.68
CA TRP A 32 -28.93 10.66 -1.38
C TRP A 32 -29.48 10.77 0.05
N CYS A 33 -28.61 11.09 1.01
CA CYS A 33 -29.01 11.31 2.40
C CYS A 33 -29.88 12.56 2.55
N ALA A 34 -29.54 13.66 1.87
CA ALA A 34 -30.32 14.89 1.91
C ALA A 34 -31.75 14.70 1.37
N GLU A 35 -31.91 13.94 0.28
CA GLU A 35 -33.23 13.61 -0.30
C GLU A 35 -34.12 12.78 0.64
N ARG A 36 -33.52 12.01 1.54
CA ARG A 36 -34.21 11.06 2.43
C ARG A 36 -34.27 11.51 3.88
N ASP A 37 -33.89 12.76 4.14
CA ASP A 37 -33.80 13.34 5.49
C ASP A 37 -32.92 12.50 6.45
N ILE A 38 -31.86 11.92 5.90
CA ILE A 38 -30.90 11.12 6.67
C ILE A 38 -29.71 12.02 7.02
N ASN A 39 -29.35 12.03 8.29
CA ASN A 39 -28.11 12.69 8.70
C ASN A 39 -26.90 11.94 8.12
N ILE A 40 -26.07 12.64 7.35
CA ILE A 40 -24.90 12.06 6.68
C ILE A 40 -23.91 11.38 7.64
N LYS A 41 -23.76 11.87 8.87
CA LYS A 41 -22.89 11.24 9.87
C LYS A 41 -23.45 9.90 10.34
N THR A 42 -24.77 9.84 10.50
CA THR A 42 -25.48 8.61 10.85
C THR A 42 -25.36 7.58 9.72
N TYR A 43 -25.50 8.02 8.47
CA TYR A 43 -25.25 7.16 7.31
C TYR A 43 -23.84 6.58 7.32
N TYR A 44 -22.79 7.39 7.49
CA TYR A 44 -21.42 6.88 7.54
C TYR A 44 -21.18 5.93 8.71
N TYR A 45 -21.85 6.16 9.85
CA TYR A 45 -21.82 5.23 10.96
C TYR A 45 -22.42 3.86 10.57
N TRP A 46 -23.58 3.85 9.91
CA TRP A 46 -24.21 2.64 9.40
C TRP A 46 -23.35 1.93 8.35
N GLN A 47 -22.82 2.67 7.37
CA GLN A 47 -21.91 2.14 6.36
C GLN A 47 -20.69 1.46 6.99
N ARG A 48 -20.07 2.10 7.98
CA ARG A 48 -18.93 1.51 8.70
C ARG A 48 -19.33 0.21 9.42
N LYS A 49 -20.52 0.15 10.03
CA LYS A 49 -21.02 -1.06 10.70
C LYS A 49 -21.27 -2.20 9.71
N VAL A 50 -21.87 -1.91 8.56
CA VAL A 50 -22.10 -2.87 7.48
C VAL A 50 -20.77 -3.40 6.93
N CYS A 51 -19.83 -2.51 6.57
CA CYS A 51 -18.51 -2.93 6.08
C CYS A 51 -17.76 -3.81 7.08
N ASN A 52 -17.74 -3.44 8.37
CA ASN A 52 -17.09 -4.25 9.39
C ASN A 52 -17.73 -5.64 9.54
N ALA A 53 -19.06 -5.74 9.42
CA ALA A 53 -19.75 -7.03 9.48
C ALA A 53 -19.37 -7.92 8.31
N VAL A 54 -19.38 -7.39 7.09
CA VAL A 54 -18.97 -8.12 5.88
C VAL A 54 -17.50 -8.54 5.96
N CYS A 55 -16.59 -7.64 6.34
CA CYS A 55 -15.17 -7.99 6.51
C CYS A 55 -14.97 -9.08 7.56
N LYS A 56 -15.77 -9.08 8.64
CA LYS A 56 -15.70 -10.11 9.68
C LYS A 56 -16.22 -11.46 9.16
N GLU A 57 -17.32 -11.47 8.40
CA GLU A 57 -17.82 -12.69 7.76
C GLU A 57 -16.83 -13.25 6.75
N LEU A 58 -16.23 -12.40 5.92
CA LEU A 58 -15.18 -12.81 4.97
C LEU A 58 -13.96 -13.37 5.70
N ALA A 59 -13.50 -12.73 6.78
CA ALA A 59 -12.39 -13.23 7.59
C ALA A 59 -12.71 -14.58 8.28
N ILE A 60 -13.98 -14.83 8.64
CA ILE A 60 -14.43 -16.10 9.20
C ILE A 60 -14.54 -17.18 8.12
N ALA A 61 -15.02 -16.82 6.92
CA ALA A 61 -15.12 -17.75 5.80
C ALA A 61 -13.73 -18.24 5.34
N ASP A 62 -12.70 -17.39 5.46
CA ASP A 62 -11.36 -17.74 5.00
C ASP A 62 -10.60 -18.70 5.93
N ASN A 63 -10.99 -18.87 7.21
CA ASN A 63 -10.36 -19.77 8.21
C ASN A 63 -8.82 -19.91 8.17
N ASN A 64 -8.11 -18.95 7.59
CA ASN A 64 -6.67 -18.99 7.43
C ASN A 64 -6.10 -17.61 7.65
N VAL A 65 -5.53 -17.52 8.85
CA VAL A 65 -4.50 -16.59 9.28
C VAL A 65 -5.05 -15.19 9.57
N GLU A 66 -5.12 -14.90 10.87
CA GLU A 66 -4.84 -13.58 11.42
C GLU A 66 -3.43 -13.15 10.93
N GLN A 67 -3.28 -12.80 9.66
CA GLN A 67 -2.11 -12.06 9.21
C GLN A 67 -2.35 -10.65 9.70
N SER A 68 -1.73 -10.34 10.85
CA SER A 68 -1.46 -8.96 11.18
C SER A 68 -0.85 -8.29 9.94
N PRO A 69 -1.25 -7.05 9.61
CA PRO A 69 -0.69 -6.37 8.45
C PRO A 69 0.84 -6.39 8.56
N ALA A 70 1.49 -7.11 7.64
CA ALA A 70 2.93 -7.25 7.58
C ALA A 70 3.47 -6.29 6.52
N PHE A 71 4.53 -5.56 6.87
CA PHE A 71 5.24 -4.77 5.88
C PHE A 71 5.96 -5.72 4.92
N ALA A 72 5.64 -5.62 3.64
CA ALA A 72 6.39 -6.29 2.59
C ALA A 72 7.58 -5.41 2.20
N GLU A 73 8.78 -6.00 2.16
CA GLU A 73 9.96 -5.32 1.64
C GLU A 73 9.79 -5.10 0.13
N VAL A 74 9.88 -3.85 -0.30
CA VAL A 74 9.92 -3.49 -1.72
C VAL A 74 11.38 -3.47 -2.14
N ILE A 75 11.81 -4.47 -2.90
CA ILE A 75 13.12 -4.45 -3.55
C ILE A 75 13.08 -3.38 -4.62
N LEU A 76 13.61 -2.20 -4.30
CA LEU A 76 13.89 -1.18 -5.29
C LEU A 76 14.94 -1.76 -6.25
N PRO A 77 14.79 -1.63 -7.58
CA PRO A 77 15.84 -2.01 -8.50
C PRO A 77 17.06 -1.15 -8.18
N GLY A 78 17.99 -1.72 -7.41
CA GLY A 78 19.25 -1.07 -7.11
C GLY A 78 19.88 -0.69 -8.43
N ARG A 79 20.25 0.59 -8.60
CA ARG A 79 21.15 0.99 -9.68
C ARG A 79 22.30 0.01 -9.63
N LYS A 80 22.46 -0.80 -10.67
CA LYS A 80 23.57 -1.76 -10.79
C LYS A 80 24.84 -0.93 -10.93
N THR A 81 25.41 -0.49 -9.81
CA THR A 81 26.70 0.20 -9.77
C THR A 81 27.84 -0.76 -10.10
N SER A 82 27.59 -2.06 -10.09
CA SER A 82 28.60 -3.09 -10.38
C SER A 82 28.97 -3.23 -11.86
N GLU A 83 28.32 -2.50 -12.78
CA GLU A 83 28.73 -2.52 -14.19
C GLU A 83 30.01 -1.70 -14.39
N ILE A 84 31.05 -2.34 -14.95
CA ILE A 84 32.32 -1.69 -15.28
C ILE A 84 32.03 -0.67 -16.38
N ALA A 85 32.17 0.61 -16.06
CA ALA A 85 31.97 1.71 -16.99
C ALA A 85 33.19 1.92 -17.89
N ILE A 86 34.40 1.79 -17.32
CA ILE A 86 35.65 2.06 -18.02
C ILE A 86 36.70 1.02 -17.61
N THR A 87 37.43 0.49 -18.60
CA THR A 87 38.65 -0.29 -18.38
C THR A 87 39.82 0.41 -19.05
N ILE A 88 40.89 0.67 -18.30
CA ILE A 88 42.13 1.29 -18.78
C ILE A 88 43.24 0.27 -18.62
N SER A 89 44.03 0.03 -19.67
CA SER A 89 45.24 -0.78 -19.62
C SER A 89 46.47 0.07 -19.96
N LEU A 90 47.43 0.12 -19.05
CA LEU A 90 48.70 0.84 -19.19
C LEU A 90 49.82 -0.10 -18.78
N ASN A 91 50.71 -0.44 -19.71
CA ASN A 91 51.79 -1.41 -19.53
C ASN A 91 51.26 -2.75 -18.98
N ASN A 92 51.60 -3.08 -17.73
CA ASN A 92 51.18 -4.31 -17.03
C ASN A 92 50.08 -4.06 -15.98
N ILE A 93 49.44 -2.88 -15.99
CA ILE A 93 48.40 -2.49 -15.04
C ILE A 93 47.06 -2.40 -15.78
N SER A 94 46.03 -3.03 -15.23
CA SER A 94 44.63 -2.82 -15.63
C SER A 94 43.86 -2.13 -14.52
N LEU A 95 43.13 -1.07 -14.86
CA LEU A 95 42.25 -0.32 -13.97
C LEU A 95 40.82 -0.46 -14.47
N GLN A 96 39.92 -0.86 -13.58
CA GLN A 96 38.49 -0.98 -13.85
C GLN A 96 37.73 0.03 -12.99
N ILE A 97 36.95 0.89 -13.62
CA ILE A 97 36.14 1.92 -12.97
C ILE A 97 34.68 1.54 -13.16
N HIS A 98 33.97 1.36 -12.04
CA HIS A 98 32.57 1.00 -12.00
C HIS A 98 31.65 2.24 -12.05
N ASN A 99 30.42 2.06 -12.50
CA ASN A 99 29.42 3.14 -12.53
C ASN A 99 29.14 3.67 -11.11
N GLY A 100 29.33 4.96 -10.91
CA GLY A 100 29.19 5.62 -9.60
C GLY A 100 30.44 5.61 -8.74
N ALA A 101 31.60 5.24 -9.30
CA ALA A 101 32.89 5.50 -8.65
C ALA A 101 33.08 7.00 -8.42
N ASP A 102 33.63 7.34 -7.25
CA ASP A 102 33.82 8.72 -6.82
C ASP A 102 34.90 9.44 -7.64
N ASP A 103 34.59 10.65 -8.11
CA ASP A 103 35.48 11.46 -8.96
C ASP A 103 36.82 11.79 -8.29
N SER A 104 36.83 11.98 -6.97
CA SER A 104 38.07 12.25 -6.22
C SER A 104 38.95 11.01 -6.18
N VAL A 105 38.37 9.83 -5.97
CA VAL A 105 39.10 8.54 -6.01
C VAL A 105 39.68 8.28 -7.39
N ILE A 106 38.90 8.50 -8.46
CA ILE A 106 39.38 8.34 -9.84
C ILE A 106 40.54 9.31 -10.11
N SER A 107 40.39 10.58 -9.73
CA SER A 107 41.40 11.61 -9.99
C SER A 107 42.72 11.35 -9.23
N GLN A 108 42.64 10.93 -7.97
CA GLN A 108 43.82 10.62 -7.16
C GLN A 108 44.55 9.39 -7.68
N THR A 109 43.83 8.31 -8.02
CA THR A 109 44.42 7.09 -8.57
C THR A 109 45.11 7.34 -9.90
N LEU A 110 44.47 8.06 -10.84
CA LEU A 110 45.08 8.44 -12.11
C LEU A 110 46.31 9.34 -11.94
N ARG A 111 46.31 10.25 -10.95
CA ARG A 111 47.46 11.13 -10.69
C ARG A 111 48.68 10.36 -10.21
N VAL A 112 48.50 9.34 -9.38
CA VAL A 112 49.58 8.46 -8.93
C VAL A 112 50.11 7.63 -10.12
N LEU A 113 49.21 7.07 -10.93
CA LEU A 113 49.58 6.27 -12.10
C LEU A 113 50.30 7.08 -13.19
N LYS A 114 50.03 8.37 -13.34
CA LYS A 114 50.74 9.26 -14.29
C LYS A 114 52.25 9.39 -13.99
N GLY A 115 52.68 9.10 -12.76
CA GLY A 115 54.07 9.20 -12.33
C GLY A 115 54.87 7.88 -12.43
N ILE A 116 54.24 6.81 -12.92
CA ILE A 116 54.84 5.48 -13.15
C ILE A 116 55.12 5.34 -14.65
#